data_AF-A0A2V9ANB0-F1
#
_entry.id   AF-A0A2V9ANB0-F1
#
_cell.length_a   1.000
_cell.length_b   1.000
_cell.length_c   1.000
_cell.angle_alpha   90.00
_cell.angle_beta   90.00
_cell.angle_gamma   90.00
#
_symmetry.space_group_name_H-M   'P 1'
#
loop_
_entity.id
_entity.type
_entity.pdbx_description
1 polymer ?
#
loop_
_entity_poly.entity_id
_entity_poly.type
_entity_poly.pdbx_seq_one_letter_code
_entity_poly.pdbx_strand_id
1 'polypeptide(L)'
;MRISLILRAVTTSWVSVVANASVGIFLTPYVLHRLGDEAFGVWILTTNLVGYYGILDAGVRSAILRYVSRNKELKDQKSVNEVVSTAFYYYLGACFLVILATHISVDPASRFFSIHGHVLRDFKSLFLLAGLIQGLTLPLIVFASSLEAAGRFDQVYLTNVACLALRVVAIIYVLRMGGGLFAVGATTILSQLLAYFVQVPLALRAHPGFTLHPKWIRMAVLGNMLRYGSVSVGVGVAERMRTYIYPILIARILSPVVVTIFALPMKILSFPTEGIGTMTEIMNPLSSQLEARNDFAKLRELIQMSVQSAFLLLAPLAAFLFVFGRELFTLWVGPQYTIAYPLLVLLIFGVGVAATQCCVQSILFGIERHRQLFWFRLGEGLSITVLGAAALHAAGLLGLAVVMAATLLTTSLFLVPRHLCKILDLPLRRYLLQGCLKPCLLVLPIAATFVVFRHSFKIDTWPDLLAAALAGSFVYALTLFLVSRNDSKPAFRVLRLDILHVLGRKIWLAPESN
;
A
#
# COMPACT_ATOMS: atom_id res chain seq x y z
N MET A 1 -12.26 -16.23 19.07
CA MET A 1 -10.91 -15.84 18.63
C MET A 1 -10.26 -15.03 19.74
N ARG A 2 -9.10 -15.46 20.30
CA ARG A 2 -8.50 -14.81 21.48
C ARG A 2 -7.98 -13.41 21.12
N ILE A 3 -8.35 -12.38 21.89
CA ILE A 3 -7.94 -10.97 21.70
C ILE A 3 -6.42 -10.83 21.55
N SER A 4 -5.65 -11.67 22.24
CA SER A 4 -4.18 -11.72 22.14
C SER A 4 -3.65 -12.03 20.74
N LEU A 5 -4.36 -12.83 19.93
CA LEU A 5 -3.96 -13.13 18.54
C LEU A 5 -4.12 -11.93 17.63
N ILE A 6 -5.22 -11.18 17.79
CA ILE A 6 -5.49 -9.96 17.00
C ILE A 6 -4.45 -8.90 17.37
N LEU A 7 -4.20 -8.69 18.67
CA LEU A 7 -3.23 -7.71 19.13
C LEU A 7 -1.82 -8.04 18.63
N ARG A 8 -1.42 -9.32 18.66
CA ARG A 8 -0.14 -9.77 18.12
C ARG A 8 -0.04 -9.58 16.60
N ALA A 9 -1.10 -9.89 15.85
CA ALA A 9 -1.11 -9.71 14.39
C ALA A 9 -0.95 -8.21 14.04
N VAL A 10 -1.71 -7.34 14.71
CA VAL A 10 -1.65 -5.88 14.51
C VAL A 10 -0.27 -5.33 14.88
N THR A 11 0.31 -5.72 16.03
CA THR A 11 1.65 -5.23 16.37
C THR A 11 2.70 -5.71 15.37
N THR A 12 2.64 -6.96 14.91
CA THR A 12 3.56 -7.47 13.89
C THR A 12 3.39 -6.79 12.53
N SER A 13 2.17 -6.43 12.14
CA SER A 13 1.92 -5.72 10.88
C SER A 13 2.46 -4.29 10.93
N TRP A 14 2.28 -3.58 12.04
CA TRP A 14 2.90 -2.26 12.25
C TRP A 14 4.42 -2.31 12.26
N VAL A 15 5.03 -3.31 12.90
CA VAL A 15 6.49 -3.53 12.84
C VAL A 15 6.94 -3.72 11.38
N SER A 16 6.20 -4.51 10.60
CA SER A 16 6.49 -4.71 9.18
C SER A 16 6.40 -3.42 8.37
N VAL A 17 5.38 -2.58 8.61
CA VAL A 17 5.24 -1.28 7.93
C VAL A 17 6.38 -0.34 8.28
N VAL A 18 6.69 -0.18 9.58
CA VAL A 18 7.78 0.70 10.02
C VAL A 18 9.13 0.22 9.47
N ALA A 19 9.37 -1.10 9.44
CA ALA A 19 10.56 -1.66 8.86
C ALA A 19 10.65 -1.37 7.34
N ASN A 20 9.57 -1.57 6.59
CA ASN A 20 9.55 -1.27 5.14
C ASN A 20 9.73 0.22 4.86
N ALA A 21 9.10 1.09 5.65
CA ALA A 21 9.26 2.53 5.53
C ALA A 21 10.70 2.96 5.83
N SER A 22 11.30 2.44 6.91
CA SER A 22 12.69 2.73 7.28
C SER A 22 13.65 2.29 6.18
N VAL A 23 13.48 1.07 5.66
CA VAL A 23 14.29 0.58 4.53
C VAL A 23 14.09 1.45 3.30
N GLY A 24 12.86 1.85 2.97
CA GLY A 24 12.59 2.76 1.86
C GLY A 24 13.29 4.11 2.04
N ILE A 25 13.27 4.70 3.24
CA ILE A 25 13.89 6.00 3.50
C ILE A 25 15.42 5.90 3.42
N PHE A 26 16.06 4.91 4.04
CA PHE A 26 17.52 4.85 4.07
C PHE A 26 18.13 4.23 2.80
N LEU A 27 17.49 3.21 2.23
CA LEU A 27 18.05 2.46 1.12
C LEU A 27 17.85 3.16 -0.22
N THR A 28 16.73 3.88 -0.43
CA THR A 28 16.46 4.58 -1.69
C THR A 28 17.58 5.55 -2.09
N PRO A 29 18.04 6.50 -1.25
CA PRO A 29 19.09 7.42 -1.65
C PRO A 29 20.42 6.69 -1.85
N TYR A 30 20.73 5.68 -1.02
CA TYR A 30 21.96 4.89 -1.19
C TYR A 30 21.99 4.16 -2.54
N VAL A 31 20.88 3.52 -2.92
CA VAL A 31 20.74 2.82 -4.20
C VAL A 31 20.76 3.81 -5.37
N LEU A 32 20.04 4.93 -5.26
CA LEU A 32 19.97 5.94 -6.31
C LEU A 32 21.34 6.57 -6.59
N HIS A 33 22.10 7.00 -5.58
CA HIS A 33 23.42 7.60 -5.78
C HIS A 33 24.47 6.62 -6.31
N ARG A 34 24.34 5.32 -5.99
CA ARG A 34 25.29 4.28 -6.46
C ARG A 34 24.97 3.77 -7.86
N LEU A 35 23.69 3.67 -8.22
CA LEU A 35 23.26 3.18 -9.52
C LEU A 35 23.18 4.30 -10.57
N GLY A 36 22.88 5.52 -10.15
CA GLY A 36 22.53 6.63 -11.04
C GLY A 36 21.07 6.60 -11.50
N ASP A 37 20.65 7.72 -12.07
CA ASP A 37 19.25 8.04 -12.35
C ASP A 37 18.63 7.12 -13.41
N GLU A 38 19.40 6.74 -14.43
CA GLU A 38 18.97 5.85 -15.51
C GLU A 38 18.68 4.45 -14.99
N ALA A 39 19.65 3.85 -14.29
CA ALA A 39 19.52 2.51 -13.74
C ALA A 39 18.40 2.43 -12.68
N PHE A 40 18.26 3.44 -11.83
CA PHE A 40 17.17 3.49 -10.85
C PHE A 40 15.79 3.63 -11.51
N GLY A 41 15.67 4.44 -12.56
CA GLY A 41 14.43 4.57 -13.33
C GLY A 41 14.04 3.27 -14.03
N VAL A 42 15.02 2.59 -14.62
CA VAL A 42 14.86 1.26 -15.23
C VAL A 42 14.48 0.20 -14.18
N TRP A 43 15.02 0.27 -12.96
CA TRP A 43 14.62 -0.60 -11.85
C TRP A 43 13.14 -0.43 -11.48
N ILE A 44 12.69 0.81 -11.30
CA ILE A 44 11.28 1.12 -11.00
C ILE A 44 10.38 0.64 -12.14
N LEU A 45 10.76 0.88 -13.38
CA LEU A 45 10.01 0.41 -14.54
C LEU A 45 9.90 -1.12 -14.54
N THR A 46 11.00 -1.82 -14.33
CA THR A 46 11.07 -3.29 -14.31
C THR A 46 10.18 -3.88 -13.21
N THR A 47 10.27 -3.36 -11.99
CA THR A 47 9.46 -3.83 -10.85
C THR A 47 7.97 -3.55 -11.05
N ASN A 48 7.61 -2.43 -11.67
CA ASN A 48 6.22 -2.11 -11.97
C ASN A 48 5.64 -2.98 -13.09
N LEU A 49 6.41 -3.28 -14.15
CA LEU A 49 5.99 -4.19 -15.21
C LEU A 49 5.71 -5.59 -14.66
N VAL A 50 6.61 -6.12 -13.84
CA VAL A 50 6.46 -7.43 -13.20
C VAL A 50 5.32 -7.43 -12.17
N GLY A 51 5.04 -6.29 -11.54
CA GLY A 51 3.88 -6.11 -10.64
C GLY A 51 2.52 -6.38 -11.30
N TYR A 52 2.41 -6.22 -12.63
CA TYR A 52 1.18 -6.58 -13.37
C TYR A 52 0.94 -8.09 -13.41
N TYR A 53 1.96 -8.94 -13.27
CA TYR A 53 1.74 -10.39 -13.19
C TYR A 53 0.97 -10.81 -11.95
N GLY A 54 0.90 -9.96 -10.93
CA GLY A 54 0.01 -10.15 -9.78
C GLY A 54 -1.48 -10.21 -10.16
N ILE A 55 -1.88 -9.81 -11.37
CA ILE A 55 -3.25 -9.99 -11.89
C ILE A 55 -3.63 -11.47 -11.97
N LEU A 56 -2.66 -12.35 -12.27
CA LEU A 56 -2.85 -13.80 -12.32
C LEU A 56 -3.13 -14.43 -10.95
N ASP A 57 -3.07 -13.64 -9.87
CA ASP A 57 -3.58 -14.08 -8.56
C ASP A 57 -5.08 -14.38 -8.61
N ALA A 58 -5.83 -13.70 -9.48
CA ALA A 58 -7.26 -13.91 -9.70
C ALA A 58 -8.12 -14.06 -8.41
N GLY A 59 -7.69 -13.44 -7.30
CA GLY A 59 -8.36 -13.55 -6.00
C GLY A 59 -8.24 -14.91 -5.33
N VAL A 60 -7.50 -15.87 -5.92
CA VAL A 60 -7.32 -17.24 -5.42
C VAL A 60 -6.71 -17.23 -4.02
N ARG A 61 -5.77 -16.33 -3.72
CA ARG A 61 -5.22 -16.12 -2.36
C ARG A 61 -6.31 -15.89 -1.31
N SER A 62 -7.24 -14.98 -1.57
CA SER A 62 -8.35 -14.70 -0.64
C SER A 62 -9.33 -15.87 -0.52
N ALA A 63 -9.48 -16.65 -1.60
CA ALA A 63 -10.29 -17.87 -1.60
C ALA A 63 -9.63 -18.96 -0.74
N ILE A 64 -8.30 -19.14 -0.82
CA ILE A 64 -7.55 -20.06 0.05
C ILE A 64 -7.81 -19.69 1.51
N LEU A 65 -7.64 -18.41 1.87
CA LEU A 65 -7.86 -17.93 3.23
C LEU A 65 -9.26 -18.32 3.75
N ARG A 66 -10.31 -18.10 2.94
CA ARG A 66 -11.70 -18.42 3.29
C ARG A 66 -11.97 -19.92 3.37
N TYR A 67 -11.64 -20.67 2.32
CA TYR A 67 -12.03 -22.07 2.21
C TYR A 67 -11.18 -22.97 3.12
N VAL A 68 -9.89 -22.68 3.28
CA VAL A 68 -9.02 -23.44 4.20
C VAL A 68 -9.42 -23.18 5.66
N SER A 69 -9.68 -21.93 6.06
CA SER A 69 -10.13 -21.63 7.42
C SER A 69 -11.47 -22.32 7.74
N ARG A 70 -12.45 -22.22 6.83
CA ARG A 70 -13.75 -22.90 6.98
C ARG A 70 -13.61 -24.43 7.08
N ASN A 71 -12.89 -25.05 6.15
CA ASN A 71 -12.78 -26.52 6.11
C ASN A 71 -11.95 -27.07 7.28
N LYS A 72 -11.01 -26.26 7.81
CA LYS A 72 -10.26 -26.59 9.03
C LYS A 72 -11.15 -26.61 10.26
N GLU A 73 -12.05 -25.64 10.42
CA GLU A 73 -13.05 -25.64 11.50
C GLU A 73 -14.00 -26.85 11.39
N LEU A 74 -14.35 -27.25 10.16
CA LEU A 74 -15.14 -28.45 9.89
C LEU A 74 -14.34 -29.76 10.00
N LYS A 75 -13.04 -29.70 10.31
CA LYS A 75 -12.11 -30.85 10.34
C LYS A 75 -12.10 -31.67 9.04
N ASP A 76 -12.45 -31.06 7.91
CA ASP A 76 -12.49 -31.70 6.60
C ASP A 76 -11.14 -31.53 5.88
N GLN A 77 -10.19 -32.40 6.23
CA GLN A 77 -8.85 -32.39 5.67
C GLN A 77 -8.84 -32.68 4.15
N LYS A 78 -9.83 -33.44 3.66
CA LYS A 78 -9.96 -33.74 2.23
C LYS A 78 -10.22 -32.46 1.44
N SER A 79 -11.21 -31.68 1.87
CA SER A 79 -11.52 -30.40 1.21
C SER A 79 -10.40 -29.38 1.34
N VAL A 80 -9.63 -29.38 2.44
CA VAL A 80 -8.40 -28.56 2.54
C VAL A 80 -7.38 -28.95 1.48
N ASN A 81 -7.09 -30.25 1.32
CA ASN A 81 -6.15 -30.74 0.30
C ASN A 81 -6.64 -30.45 -1.13
N GLU A 82 -7.95 -30.54 -1.40
CA GLU A 82 -8.53 -30.18 -2.70
C GLU A 82 -8.35 -28.69 -3.01
N VAL A 83 -8.64 -27.80 -2.06
CA VAL A 83 -8.47 -26.34 -2.22
C VAL A 83 -7.01 -25.98 -2.47
N VAL A 84 -6.11 -26.45 -1.61
CA VAL A 84 -4.70 -26.08 -1.69
C VAL A 84 -4.03 -26.68 -2.92
N SER A 85 -4.25 -27.96 -3.21
CA SER A 85 -3.66 -28.59 -4.41
C SER A 85 -4.17 -27.93 -5.68
N THR A 86 -5.48 -27.67 -5.78
CA THR A 86 -6.06 -27.00 -6.94
C THR A 86 -5.45 -25.60 -7.13
N ALA A 87 -5.31 -24.82 -6.06
CA ALA A 87 -4.67 -23.52 -6.13
C ALA A 87 -3.19 -23.61 -6.51
N PHE A 88 -2.44 -24.55 -5.94
CA PHE A 88 -1.01 -24.75 -6.25
C PHE A 88 -0.80 -25.05 -7.73
N TYR A 89 -1.56 -25.98 -8.31
CA TYR A 89 -1.45 -26.30 -9.74
C TYR A 89 -1.96 -25.17 -10.65
N TYR A 90 -2.99 -24.41 -10.23
CA TYR A 90 -3.39 -23.19 -10.93
C TYR A 90 -2.24 -22.17 -10.99
N TYR A 91 -1.60 -21.90 -9.85
CA TYR A 91 -0.47 -20.98 -9.80
C TYR A 91 0.79 -21.53 -10.47
N LEU A 92 0.97 -22.84 -10.53
CA LEU A 92 2.06 -23.47 -11.29
C LEU A 92 1.87 -23.24 -12.80
N GLY A 93 0.63 -23.35 -13.30
CA GLY A 93 0.29 -22.96 -14.67
C GLY A 93 0.52 -21.46 -14.91
N ALA A 94 0.10 -20.61 -13.97
CA ALA A 94 0.35 -19.18 -14.04
C ALA A 94 1.85 -18.82 -14.00
N CYS A 95 2.67 -19.56 -13.23
CA CYS A 95 4.12 -19.43 -13.20
C CYS A 95 4.73 -19.66 -14.58
N PHE A 96 4.34 -20.75 -15.26
CA PHE A 96 4.79 -21.02 -16.62
C PHE A 96 4.39 -19.90 -17.59
N LEU A 97 3.13 -19.42 -17.51
CA LEU A 97 2.65 -18.31 -18.33
C LEU A 97 3.44 -17.01 -18.08
N VAL A 98 3.77 -16.69 -16.83
CA VAL A 98 4.57 -15.50 -16.49
C VAL A 98 5.98 -15.61 -17.06
N ILE A 99 6.65 -16.74 -16.88
CA ILE A 99 8.00 -16.96 -17.39
C ILE A 99 8.01 -16.84 -18.92
N LEU A 100 7.04 -17.50 -19.59
CA LEU A 100 6.90 -17.44 -21.04
C LEU A 100 6.59 -16.02 -21.52
N ALA A 101 5.64 -15.33 -20.89
CA ALA A 101 5.28 -13.95 -21.24
C ALA A 101 6.46 -12.99 -21.03
N THR A 102 7.24 -13.16 -19.96
CA THR A 102 8.44 -12.35 -19.71
C THR A 102 9.48 -12.59 -20.79
N HIS A 103 9.74 -13.85 -21.15
CA HIS A 103 10.70 -14.21 -22.18
C HIS A 103 10.29 -13.67 -23.56
N ILE A 104 9.01 -13.73 -23.92
CA ILE A 104 8.52 -13.19 -25.20
C ILE A 104 8.53 -11.66 -25.21
N SER A 105 8.25 -11.02 -24.06
CA SER A 105 8.10 -9.56 -23.99
C SER A 105 9.40 -8.80 -23.77
N VAL A 106 10.51 -9.43 -23.39
CA VAL A 106 11.77 -8.73 -23.07
C VAL A 106 12.29 -7.88 -24.23
N ASP A 107 12.28 -8.41 -25.46
CA ASP A 107 12.74 -7.68 -26.64
C ASP A 107 11.77 -6.59 -27.06
N PRO A 108 10.45 -6.85 -27.23
CA PRO A 108 9.46 -5.80 -27.46
C PRO A 108 9.48 -4.69 -26.41
N ALA A 109 9.62 -5.04 -25.13
CA ALA A 109 9.66 -4.08 -24.03
C ALA A 109 10.89 -3.17 -24.14
N SER A 110 12.08 -3.74 -24.38
CA SER A 110 13.30 -2.94 -24.54
C SER A 110 13.19 -1.91 -25.68
N ARG A 111 12.56 -2.30 -26.81
CA ARG A 111 12.30 -1.41 -27.94
C ARG A 111 11.22 -0.38 -27.64
N PHE A 112 10.15 -0.78 -26.97
CA PHE A 112 9.03 0.10 -26.61
C PHE A 112 9.47 1.24 -25.69
N PHE A 113 10.35 0.95 -24.72
CA PHE A 113 10.92 1.95 -23.81
C PHE A 113 12.20 2.62 -24.33
N SER A 114 12.62 2.31 -25.55
CA SER A 114 13.81 2.88 -26.18
C SER A 114 15.07 2.81 -25.29
N ILE A 115 15.24 1.67 -24.61
CA ILE A 115 16.42 1.41 -23.77
C ILE A 115 17.57 0.96 -24.67
N HIS A 116 18.66 1.71 -24.69
CA HIS A 116 19.81 1.46 -25.57
C HIS A 116 21.14 1.52 -24.80
N GLY A 117 22.24 1.13 -25.45
CA GLY A 117 23.58 1.27 -24.92
C GLY A 117 23.89 0.34 -23.75
N HIS A 118 24.61 0.88 -22.76
CA HIS A 118 25.19 0.11 -21.65
C HIS A 118 24.15 -0.49 -20.69
N VAL A 119 22.97 0.13 -20.54
CA VAL A 119 21.92 -0.33 -19.61
C VAL A 119 21.05 -1.45 -20.20
N LEU A 120 21.07 -1.67 -21.51
CA LEU A 120 20.20 -2.64 -22.18
C LEU A 120 20.43 -4.08 -21.67
N ARG A 121 21.69 -4.50 -21.50
CA ARG A 121 22.02 -5.84 -20.99
C ARG A 121 21.53 -6.03 -19.57
N ASP A 122 21.70 -5.01 -18.73
CA ASP A 122 21.28 -5.03 -17.34
C ASP A 122 19.75 -5.03 -17.24
N PHE A 123 19.06 -4.25 -18.07
CA PHE A 123 17.60 -4.28 -18.16
C PHE A 123 17.08 -5.66 -18.54
N LYS A 124 17.58 -6.25 -19.65
CA LYS A 124 17.08 -7.56 -20.11
C LYS A 124 17.31 -8.66 -19.07
N SER A 125 18.51 -8.72 -18.51
CA SER A 125 18.85 -9.72 -17.48
C SER A 125 18.02 -9.52 -16.21
N LEU A 126 17.83 -8.28 -15.75
CA LEU A 126 16.99 -7.99 -14.60
C LEU A 126 15.51 -8.28 -14.87
N PHE A 127 14.99 -7.93 -16.03
CA PHE A 127 13.59 -8.17 -16.42
C PHE A 127 13.28 -9.67 -16.48
N LEU A 128 14.16 -10.47 -17.10
CA LEU A 128 14.05 -11.93 -17.14
C LEU A 128 14.12 -12.54 -15.74
N LEU A 129 15.06 -12.10 -14.91
CA LEU A 129 15.19 -12.56 -13.53
C LEU A 129 13.95 -12.20 -12.70
N ALA A 130 13.45 -10.98 -12.87
CA ALA A 130 12.28 -10.49 -12.15
C ALA A 130 11.02 -11.26 -12.54
N GLY A 131 10.80 -11.54 -13.83
CA GLY A 131 9.70 -12.39 -14.29
C GLY A 131 9.84 -13.84 -13.82
N LEU A 132 11.04 -14.42 -13.85
CA LEU A 132 11.30 -15.76 -13.31
C LEU A 132 10.90 -15.87 -11.84
N ILE A 133 11.41 -14.96 -11.00
CA ILE A 133 11.13 -15.03 -9.57
C ILE A 133 9.68 -14.68 -9.26
N GLN A 134 9.07 -13.73 -9.99
CA GLN A 134 7.65 -13.44 -9.83
C GLN A 134 6.78 -14.63 -10.22
N GLY A 135 7.16 -15.38 -11.26
CA GLY A 135 6.54 -16.65 -11.63
C GLY A 135 6.66 -17.67 -10.50
N LEU A 136 7.87 -17.91 -9.98
CA LEU A 136 8.11 -18.85 -8.88
C LEU A 136 7.38 -18.46 -7.58
N THR A 137 7.15 -17.17 -7.35
CA THR A 137 6.42 -16.66 -6.19
C THR A 137 4.95 -17.09 -6.19
N LEU A 138 4.33 -17.23 -7.37
CA LEU A 138 2.91 -17.60 -7.49
C LEU A 138 2.58 -18.94 -6.81
N PRO A 139 3.20 -20.09 -7.14
CA PRO A 139 2.89 -21.35 -6.46
C PRO A 139 3.27 -21.31 -4.97
N LEU A 140 4.27 -20.53 -4.59
CA LEU A 140 4.68 -20.40 -3.19
C LEU A 140 3.69 -19.58 -2.34
N ILE A 141 2.94 -18.67 -2.95
CA ILE A 141 1.93 -17.85 -2.25
C ILE A 141 0.85 -18.70 -1.58
N VAL A 142 0.62 -19.92 -2.09
CA VAL A 142 -0.35 -20.88 -1.52
C VAL A 142 0.02 -21.25 -0.10
N PHE A 143 1.30 -21.42 0.19
CA PHE A 143 1.78 -21.76 1.53
C PHE A 143 1.62 -20.58 2.50
N ALA A 144 1.96 -19.37 2.05
CA ALA A 144 1.73 -18.14 2.81
C ALA A 144 0.24 -17.99 3.18
N SER A 145 -0.63 -18.12 2.18
CA SER A 145 -2.09 -18.00 2.33
C SER A 145 -2.66 -19.10 3.23
N SER A 146 -2.11 -20.31 3.15
CA SER A 146 -2.50 -21.43 4.02
C SER A 146 -2.05 -21.20 5.46
N LEU A 147 -0.90 -20.57 5.67
CA LEU A 147 -0.39 -20.22 7.00
C LEU A 147 -1.23 -19.11 7.64
N GLU A 148 -1.63 -18.11 6.87
CA GLU A 148 -2.61 -17.08 7.27
C GLU A 148 -3.96 -17.73 7.62
N ALA A 149 -4.44 -18.68 6.82
CA ALA A 149 -5.67 -19.44 7.10
C ALA A 149 -5.60 -20.28 8.38
N ALA A 150 -4.39 -20.65 8.82
CA ALA A 150 -4.16 -21.29 10.11
C ALA A 150 -4.09 -20.31 11.29
N GLY A 151 -4.29 -19.01 11.06
CA GLY A 151 -4.21 -17.96 12.08
C GLY A 151 -2.78 -17.57 12.47
N ARG A 152 -1.76 -17.96 11.69
CA ARG A 152 -0.33 -17.73 11.95
C ARG A 152 0.21 -16.51 11.20
N PHE A 153 -0.52 -15.40 11.24
CA PHE A 153 -0.12 -14.13 10.62
C PHE A 153 1.21 -13.62 11.16
N ASP A 154 1.49 -13.85 12.44
CA ASP A 154 2.73 -13.50 13.11
C ASP A 154 3.95 -14.14 12.44
N GLN A 155 3.86 -15.41 12.05
CA GLN A 155 4.96 -16.12 11.38
C GLN A 155 5.23 -15.58 9.97
N VAL A 156 4.18 -15.21 9.23
CA VAL A 156 4.31 -14.59 7.91
C VAL A 156 5.00 -13.23 8.02
N TYR A 157 4.51 -12.37 8.91
CA TYR A 157 5.07 -11.03 9.11
C TYR A 157 6.51 -11.07 9.64
N LEU A 158 6.82 -11.93 10.61
CA LEU A 158 8.18 -12.09 11.13
C LEU A 158 9.15 -12.59 10.06
N THR A 159 8.73 -13.55 9.22
CA THR A 159 9.56 -14.05 8.11
C THR A 159 9.85 -12.95 7.09
N ASN A 160 8.85 -12.12 6.76
CA ASN A 160 9.01 -11.00 5.85
C ASN A 160 9.97 -9.94 6.42
N VAL A 161 9.85 -9.60 7.71
CA VAL A 161 10.74 -8.65 8.38
C VAL A 161 12.18 -9.18 8.46
N ALA A 162 12.36 -10.47 8.77
CA ALA A 162 13.69 -11.10 8.81
C ALA A 162 14.36 -11.09 7.42
N CYS A 163 13.62 -11.45 6.36
CA CYS A 163 14.14 -11.42 5.00
C CYS A 163 14.38 -9.99 4.51
N LEU A 164 13.57 -9.02 4.95
CA LEU A 164 13.80 -7.59 4.70
C LEU A 164 15.11 -7.12 5.32
N ALA A 165 15.41 -7.50 6.56
CA ALA A 165 16.68 -7.17 7.22
C ALA A 165 17.86 -7.78 6.46
N LEU A 166 17.77 -9.06 6.07
CA LEU A 166 18.78 -9.72 5.26
C LEU A 166 18.98 -9.03 3.90
N ARG A 167 17.88 -8.62 3.25
CA ARG A 167 17.91 -7.87 1.98
C ARG A 167 18.72 -6.60 2.10
N VAL A 168 18.52 -5.82 3.17
CA VAL A 168 19.25 -4.57 3.41
C VAL A 168 20.75 -4.82 3.51
N VAL A 169 21.15 -5.79 4.34
CA VAL A 169 22.56 -6.15 4.52
C VAL A 169 23.17 -6.60 3.20
N ALA A 170 22.48 -7.45 2.45
CA ALA A 170 22.94 -7.95 1.17
C ALA A 170 23.08 -6.84 0.12
N ILE A 171 22.14 -5.90 0.03
CA ILE A 171 22.24 -4.76 -0.91
C ILE A 171 23.43 -3.85 -0.56
N ILE A 172 23.63 -3.57 0.74
CA ILE A 172 24.79 -2.77 1.18
C ILE A 172 26.10 -3.46 0.78
N TYR A 173 26.20 -4.76 1.03
CA TYR A 173 27.39 -5.55 0.68
C TYR A 173 27.66 -5.57 -0.83
N VAL A 174 26.64 -5.88 -1.63
CA VAL A 174 26.74 -5.93 -3.10
C VAL A 174 27.17 -4.59 -3.68
N LEU A 175 26.58 -3.48 -3.21
CA LEU A 175 26.94 -2.14 -3.67
C LEU A 175 28.36 -1.73 -3.23
N ARG A 176 28.83 -2.18 -2.05
CA ARG A 176 30.22 -1.97 -1.62
C ARG A 176 31.23 -2.72 -2.49
N MET A 177 30.83 -3.86 -3.06
CA MET A 177 31.64 -4.62 -4.02
C MET A 177 31.61 -4.07 -5.44
N GLY A 178 30.95 -2.93 -5.67
CA GLY A 178 30.80 -2.35 -7.01
C GLY A 178 29.73 -3.04 -7.87
N GLY A 179 28.81 -3.81 -7.25
CA GLY A 179 27.69 -4.40 -7.96
C GLY A 179 26.77 -3.33 -8.57
N GLY A 180 26.36 -3.53 -9.83
CA GLY A 180 25.47 -2.62 -10.56
C GLY A 180 23.99 -2.92 -10.37
N LEU A 181 23.19 -2.44 -11.33
CA LEU A 181 21.72 -2.54 -11.34
C LEU A 181 21.23 -3.98 -11.18
N PHE A 182 21.80 -4.89 -11.96
CA PHE A 182 21.42 -6.31 -11.92
C PHE A 182 21.61 -6.90 -10.52
N ALA A 183 22.72 -6.58 -9.85
CA ALA A 183 23.04 -7.17 -8.55
C ALA A 183 22.07 -6.69 -7.45
N VAL A 184 21.76 -5.38 -7.41
CA VAL A 184 20.74 -4.83 -6.48
C VAL A 184 19.36 -5.42 -6.75
N GLY A 185 18.97 -5.49 -8.01
CA GLY A 185 17.70 -6.06 -8.43
C GLY A 185 17.60 -7.55 -8.07
N ALA A 186 18.63 -8.33 -8.38
CA ALA A 186 18.73 -9.74 -8.02
C ALA A 186 18.59 -9.94 -6.51
N THR A 187 19.37 -9.23 -5.69
CA THR A 187 19.26 -9.33 -4.23
C THR A 187 17.86 -8.99 -3.72
N THR A 188 17.24 -7.95 -4.27
CA THR A 188 15.89 -7.54 -3.88
C THR A 188 14.87 -8.65 -4.14
N ILE A 189 14.91 -9.25 -5.32
CA ILE A 189 13.90 -10.19 -5.76
C ILE A 189 14.19 -11.60 -5.17
N LEU A 190 15.45 -12.01 -5.06
CA LEU A 190 15.83 -13.26 -4.38
C LEU A 190 15.46 -13.26 -2.90
N SER A 191 15.61 -12.13 -2.20
CA SER A 191 15.21 -12.05 -0.79
C SER A 191 13.70 -12.26 -0.58
N GLN A 192 12.88 -11.85 -1.56
CA GLN A 192 11.44 -12.10 -1.52
C GLN A 192 11.14 -13.59 -1.73
N LEU A 193 11.85 -14.23 -2.68
CA LEU A 193 11.74 -15.66 -2.91
C LEU A 193 12.15 -16.47 -1.66
N LEU A 194 13.20 -16.06 -0.96
CA LEU A 194 13.64 -16.66 0.29
C LEU A 194 12.54 -16.62 1.36
N ALA A 195 11.84 -15.49 1.51
CA ALA A 195 10.74 -15.38 2.48
C ALA A 195 9.65 -16.43 2.22
N TYR A 196 9.25 -16.59 0.96
CA TYR A 196 8.27 -17.60 0.56
C TYR A 196 8.77 -19.03 0.77
N PHE A 197 10.04 -19.32 0.48
CA PHE A 197 10.62 -20.63 0.76
C PHE A 197 10.63 -20.97 2.26
N VAL A 198 10.92 -20.01 3.14
CA VAL A 198 10.85 -20.22 4.60
C VAL A 198 9.41 -20.45 5.07
N GLN A 199 8.42 -19.86 4.40
CA GLN A 199 7.00 -20.07 4.73
C GLN A 199 6.49 -21.47 4.36
N VAL A 200 7.11 -22.17 3.40
CA VAL A 200 6.74 -23.54 3.01
C VAL A 200 6.78 -24.52 4.19
N PRO A 201 7.92 -24.76 4.88
CA PRO A 201 7.97 -25.69 6.00
C PRO A 201 7.09 -25.26 7.17
N LEU A 202 6.89 -23.96 7.38
CA LEU A 202 5.98 -23.44 8.41
C LEU A 202 4.51 -23.79 8.09
N ALA A 203 4.10 -23.63 6.83
CA ALA A 203 2.77 -24.02 6.37
C ALA A 203 2.53 -25.53 6.47
N LEU A 204 3.53 -26.35 6.09
CA LEU A 204 3.46 -27.81 6.21
C LEU A 204 3.33 -28.27 7.67
N ARG A 205 4.02 -27.59 8.61
CA ARG A 205 3.89 -27.85 10.05
C ARG A 205 2.53 -27.40 10.60
N ALA A 206 1.94 -26.34 10.07
CA ALA A 206 0.66 -25.80 10.54
C ALA A 206 -0.56 -26.63 10.11
N HIS A 207 -0.41 -27.51 9.12
CA HIS A 207 -1.46 -28.37 8.56
C HIS A 207 -0.98 -29.83 8.47
N PRO A 208 -0.98 -30.60 9.58
CA PRO A 208 -0.65 -32.02 9.55
C PRO A 208 -1.65 -32.78 8.67
N GLY A 209 -1.17 -33.47 7.63
CA GLY A 209 -2.00 -34.13 6.60
C GLY A 209 -2.12 -33.35 5.28
N PHE A 210 -1.34 -32.28 5.12
CA PHE A 210 -1.21 -31.54 3.87
C PHE A 210 -0.56 -32.42 2.78
N THR A 211 -1.25 -32.62 1.67
CA THR A 211 -0.71 -33.37 0.53
C THR A 211 -0.95 -32.62 -0.78
N LEU A 212 0.14 -32.33 -1.50
CA LEU A 212 0.10 -31.79 -2.85
C LEU A 212 0.19 -32.96 -3.83
N HIS A 213 -0.97 -33.47 -4.23
CA HIS A 213 -1.03 -34.56 -5.21
C HIS A 213 -2.04 -34.19 -6.30
N PRO A 214 -1.73 -34.40 -7.59
CA PRO A 214 -2.64 -34.07 -8.70
C PRO A 214 -4.05 -34.67 -8.55
N LYS A 215 -4.17 -35.81 -7.85
CA LYS A 215 -5.45 -36.46 -7.53
C LYS A 215 -6.47 -35.56 -6.80
N TRP A 216 -6.00 -34.52 -6.11
CA TRP A 216 -6.84 -33.59 -5.37
C TRP A 216 -7.30 -32.39 -6.22
N ILE A 217 -6.86 -32.29 -7.47
CA ILE A 217 -7.28 -31.20 -8.36
C ILE A 217 -8.76 -31.37 -8.67
N ARG A 218 -9.55 -30.33 -8.37
CA ARG A 218 -10.99 -30.29 -8.66
C ARG A 218 -11.32 -29.00 -9.40
N MET A 219 -11.75 -29.14 -10.65
CA MET A 219 -12.10 -27.97 -11.46
C MET A 219 -13.32 -27.21 -10.92
N ALA A 220 -14.24 -27.92 -10.25
CA ALA A 220 -15.34 -27.30 -9.51
C ALA A 220 -14.85 -26.41 -8.36
N VAL A 221 -13.79 -26.82 -7.65
CA VAL A 221 -13.17 -26.02 -6.58
C VAL A 221 -12.51 -24.79 -7.19
N LEU A 222 -11.77 -24.94 -8.29
CA LEU A 222 -11.19 -23.79 -9.01
C LEU A 222 -12.27 -22.80 -9.45
N GLY A 223 -13.36 -23.28 -10.04
CA GLY A 223 -14.49 -22.45 -10.44
C GLY A 223 -15.11 -21.69 -9.27
N ASN A 224 -15.25 -22.33 -8.10
CA ASN A 224 -15.72 -21.67 -6.89
C ASN A 224 -14.74 -20.62 -6.35
N MET A 225 -13.43 -20.88 -6.43
CA MET A 225 -12.38 -19.93 -6.02
C MET A 225 -12.34 -18.72 -6.95
N LEU A 226 -12.36 -18.94 -8.26
CA LEU A 226 -12.37 -17.87 -9.27
C LEU A 226 -13.68 -17.07 -9.24
N ARG A 227 -14.84 -17.70 -9.05
CA ARG A 227 -16.12 -17.00 -8.89
C ARG A 227 -16.11 -16.14 -7.63
N TYR A 228 -15.63 -16.68 -6.51
CA TYR A 228 -15.46 -15.91 -5.28
C TYR A 228 -14.50 -14.73 -5.47
N GLY A 229 -13.40 -14.94 -6.19
CA GLY A 229 -12.43 -13.90 -6.51
C GLY A 229 -12.92 -12.88 -7.54
N SER A 230 -13.83 -13.24 -8.46
CA SER A 230 -14.09 -12.51 -9.71
C SER A 230 -14.39 -11.01 -9.54
N VAL A 231 -15.17 -10.63 -8.53
CA VAL A 231 -15.48 -9.21 -8.26
C VAL A 231 -14.26 -8.48 -7.70
N SER A 232 -13.51 -9.13 -6.81
CA SER A 232 -12.24 -8.61 -6.26
C SER A 232 -11.11 -8.58 -7.30
N VAL A 233 -11.11 -9.49 -8.29
CA VAL A 233 -10.16 -9.47 -9.41
C VAL A 233 -10.34 -8.23 -10.24
N GLY A 234 -11.57 -7.91 -10.63
CA GLY A 234 -11.85 -6.69 -11.38
C GLY A 234 -11.28 -5.48 -10.66
N VAL A 235 -11.62 -5.31 -9.37
CA VAL A 235 -11.11 -4.20 -8.55
C VAL A 235 -9.59 -4.23 -8.47
N GLY A 236 -8.97 -5.39 -8.27
CA GLY A 236 -7.51 -5.54 -8.17
C GLY A 236 -6.76 -5.27 -9.47
N VAL A 237 -7.34 -5.61 -10.63
CA VAL A 237 -6.78 -5.28 -11.95
C VAL A 237 -6.84 -3.78 -12.17
N ALA A 238 -8.00 -3.17 -11.92
CA ALA A 238 -8.19 -1.75 -12.05
C ALA A 238 -7.27 -0.95 -11.10
N GLU A 239 -7.08 -1.45 -9.88
CA GLU A 239 -6.18 -0.86 -8.88
C GLU A 239 -4.70 -0.95 -9.31
N ARG A 240 -4.28 -2.08 -9.89
CA ARG A 240 -2.91 -2.23 -10.44
C ARG A 240 -2.69 -1.31 -11.62
N MET A 241 -3.65 -1.22 -12.54
CA MET A 241 -3.61 -0.27 -13.64
C MET A 241 -3.47 1.16 -13.11
N ARG A 242 -4.33 1.58 -12.18
CA ARG A 242 -4.26 2.89 -11.53
C ARG A 242 -2.90 3.18 -10.87
N THR A 243 -2.30 2.18 -10.23
CA THR A 243 -1.07 2.36 -9.43
C THR A 243 0.21 2.29 -10.26
N TYR A 244 0.25 1.44 -11.29
CA TYR A 244 1.48 1.11 -12.03
C TYR A 244 1.51 1.67 -13.46
N ILE A 245 0.54 2.51 -13.86
CA ILE A 245 0.54 3.09 -15.21
C ILE A 245 1.52 4.25 -15.39
N TYR A 246 1.69 5.11 -14.39
CA TYR A 246 2.51 6.33 -14.50
C TYR A 246 3.97 6.09 -14.95
N PRO A 247 4.70 5.06 -14.49
CA PRO A 247 6.08 4.82 -14.92
C PRO A 247 6.14 4.41 -16.39
N ILE A 248 5.13 3.67 -16.88
CA ILE A 248 5.03 3.25 -18.28
C ILE A 248 4.83 4.48 -19.17
N LEU A 249 3.93 5.39 -18.77
CA LEU A 249 3.68 6.64 -19.50
C LEU A 249 4.95 7.51 -19.57
N ILE A 250 5.59 7.74 -18.42
CA ILE A 250 6.80 8.56 -18.34
C ILE A 250 7.96 7.94 -19.14
N ALA A 251 8.20 6.64 -18.98
CA ALA A 251 9.29 5.96 -19.68
C ALA A 251 9.11 5.96 -21.20
N ARG A 252 7.87 5.80 -21.68
CA ARG A 252 7.56 5.78 -23.11
C ARG A 252 7.59 7.16 -23.75
N ILE A 253 7.04 8.17 -23.08
CA ILE A 253 6.84 9.51 -23.65
C ILE A 253 8.08 10.39 -23.47
N LEU A 254 8.75 10.29 -22.32
CA LEU A 254 9.91 11.10 -21.99
C LEU A 254 11.18 10.25 -22.01
N SER A 255 11.48 9.56 -20.91
CA SER A 255 12.56 8.58 -20.82
C SER A 255 12.50 7.82 -19.49
N PRO A 256 13.17 6.65 -19.38
CA PRO A 256 13.31 5.93 -18.11
C PRO A 256 13.99 6.75 -17.01
N VAL A 257 14.92 7.66 -17.34
CA VAL A 257 15.61 8.53 -16.38
C VAL A 257 14.61 9.44 -15.65
N VAL A 258 13.64 9.99 -16.38
CA VAL A 258 12.63 10.91 -15.84
C VAL A 258 11.67 10.20 -14.87
N VAL A 259 11.53 8.86 -14.96
CA VAL A 259 10.75 8.05 -14.01
C VAL A 259 11.30 8.21 -12.59
N THR A 260 12.62 8.35 -12.43
CA THR A 260 13.27 8.55 -11.13
C THR A 260 12.73 9.76 -10.41
N ILE A 261 12.62 10.90 -11.11
CA ILE A 261 12.14 12.17 -10.53
C ILE A 261 10.70 12.02 -10.01
N PHE A 262 9.83 11.35 -10.77
CA PHE A 262 8.43 11.17 -10.39
C PHE A 262 8.24 10.10 -9.30
N ALA A 263 9.10 9.08 -9.27
CA ALA A 263 9.02 7.99 -8.30
C ALA A 263 9.42 8.43 -6.88
N LEU A 264 10.27 9.44 -6.73
CA LEU A 264 10.70 9.93 -5.42
C LEU A 264 9.52 10.45 -4.56
N PRO A 265 8.66 11.38 -5.04
CA PRO A 265 7.42 11.74 -4.35
C PRO A 265 6.50 10.54 -4.09
N MET A 266 6.29 9.68 -5.08
CA MET A 266 5.44 8.48 -4.93
C MET A 266 5.94 7.57 -3.82
N LYS A 267 7.27 7.46 -3.65
CA LYS A 267 7.89 6.67 -2.59
C LYS A 267 7.64 7.26 -1.21
N ILE A 268 7.76 8.59 -1.05
CA ILE A 268 7.43 9.27 0.21
C ILE A 268 5.96 9.04 0.59
N LEU A 269 5.06 9.10 -0.40
CA LEU A 269 3.62 8.92 -0.19
C LEU A 269 3.20 7.46 0.02
N SER A 270 4.05 6.49 -0.33
CA SER A 270 3.74 5.07 -0.08
C SER A 270 3.78 4.73 1.42
N PHE A 271 4.66 5.37 2.19
CA PHE A 271 4.81 5.10 3.63
C PHE A 271 3.54 5.36 4.47
N PRO A 272 2.91 6.56 4.41
CA PRO A 272 1.66 6.78 5.14
C PRO A 272 0.53 5.92 4.58
N THR A 273 0.53 5.62 3.29
CA THR A 273 -0.48 4.78 2.64
C THR A 273 -0.44 3.35 3.17
N GLU A 274 0.75 2.77 3.33
CA GLU A 274 0.95 1.45 3.93
C GLU A 274 0.49 1.42 5.39
N GLY A 275 0.82 2.46 6.18
CA GLY A 275 0.37 2.62 7.56
C GLY A 275 -1.15 2.66 7.69
N ILE A 276 -1.82 3.52 6.91
CA ILE A 276 -3.30 3.59 6.87
C ILE A 276 -3.89 2.26 6.38
N GLY A 277 -3.21 1.58 5.45
CA GLY A 277 -3.60 0.27 4.94
C GLY A 277 -3.76 -0.79 6.03
N THR A 278 -2.92 -0.79 7.07
CA THR A 278 -3.03 -1.77 8.18
C THR A 278 -4.37 -1.69 8.92
N MET A 279 -4.99 -0.51 8.98
CA MET A 279 -6.29 -0.33 9.62
C MET A 279 -7.39 -1.15 8.92
N THR A 280 -7.23 -1.41 7.62
CA THR A 280 -8.23 -2.13 6.81
C THR A 280 -8.48 -3.56 7.27
N GLU A 281 -7.49 -4.20 7.91
CA GLU A 281 -7.57 -5.58 8.42
C GLU A 281 -8.68 -5.75 9.47
N ILE A 282 -8.89 -4.71 10.29
CA ILE A 282 -9.91 -4.71 11.35
C ILE A 282 -11.26 -4.23 10.78
N MET A 283 -11.22 -3.31 9.82
CA MET A 283 -12.44 -2.67 9.30
C MET A 283 -13.35 -3.63 8.55
N ASN A 284 -12.80 -4.52 7.71
CA ASN A 284 -13.56 -5.47 6.94
C ASN A 284 -14.44 -6.39 7.84
N PRO A 285 -13.87 -7.21 8.75
CA PRO A 285 -14.66 -8.12 9.57
C PRO A 285 -15.62 -7.39 10.52
N LEU A 286 -15.24 -6.22 11.04
CA LEU A 286 -16.11 -5.43 11.91
C LEU A 286 -17.33 -4.89 11.16
N SER A 287 -17.13 -4.40 9.93
CA SER A 287 -18.23 -3.92 9.09
C SER A 287 -19.21 -5.03 8.71
N SER A 288 -18.72 -6.22 8.35
CA SER A 288 -19.57 -7.39 8.09
C SER A 288 -20.40 -7.80 9.30
N GLN A 289 -19.81 -7.75 10.50
CA GLN A 289 -20.54 -8.08 11.74
C GLN A 289 -21.64 -7.06 12.06
N LEU A 290 -21.39 -5.77 11.85
CA LEU A 290 -22.37 -4.71 12.09
C LEU A 290 -23.52 -4.77 11.08
N GLU A 291 -23.22 -5.05 9.81
CA GLU A 291 -24.24 -5.26 8.78
C GLU A 291 -25.10 -6.51 9.08
N ALA A 292 -24.48 -7.63 9.45
CA ALA A 292 -25.22 -8.85 9.81
C ALA A 292 -26.18 -8.64 11.00
N ARG A 293 -25.89 -7.66 11.87
CA ARG A 293 -26.74 -7.25 13.00
C ARG A 293 -27.72 -6.13 12.66
N ASN A 294 -27.72 -5.64 11.42
CA ASN A 294 -28.46 -4.45 10.96
C ASN A 294 -28.19 -3.19 11.80
N ASP A 295 -27.01 -3.09 12.43
CA ASP A 295 -26.64 -1.94 13.27
C ASP A 295 -25.97 -0.84 12.42
N PHE A 296 -26.76 -0.26 11.51
CA PHE A 296 -26.29 0.79 10.61
C PHE A 296 -25.87 2.07 11.35
N ALA A 297 -26.40 2.32 12.55
CA ALA A 297 -25.98 3.45 13.37
C ALA A 297 -24.51 3.34 13.77
N LYS A 298 -24.08 2.19 14.30
CA LYS A 298 -22.66 1.94 14.61
C LYS A 298 -21.79 1.86 13.36
N LEU A 299 -22.31 1.36 12.24
CA LEU A 299 -21.56 1.34 10.98
C LEU A 299 -21.23 2.75 10.49
N ARG A 300 -22.18 3.70 10.62
CA ARG A 300 -21.96 5.12 10.32
C ARG A 300 -20.90 5.74 11.21
N GLU A 301 -20.94 5.46 12.51
CA GLU A 301 -19.92 5.90 13.48
C GLU A 301 -18.54 5.35 13.12
N LEU A 302 -18.46 4.05 12.81
CA LEU A 302 -17.22 3.38 12.41
C LEU A 302 -16.59 4.05 11.20
N ILE A 303 -17.37 4.33 10.15
CA ILE A 303 -16.86 5.01 8.95
C ILE A 303 -16.27 6.37 9.30
N GLN A 304 -17.00 7.15 10.09
CA GLN A 304 -16.58 8.48 10.47
C GLN A 304 -15.28 8.44 11.29
N MET A 305 -15.19 7.53 12.26
CA MET A 305 -13.97 7.30 13.04
C MET A 305 -12.79 6.88 12.17
N SER A 306 -13.00 5.97 11.22
CA SER A 306 -11.93 5.46 10.36
C SER A 306 -11.37 6.54 9.43
N VAL A 307 -12.25 7.36 8.84
CA VAL A 307 -11.84 8.48 7.98
C VAL A 307 -11.13 9.54 8.79
N GLN A 308 -11.65 9.89 9.98
CA GLN A 308 -10.99 10.83 10.89
C GLN A 308 -9.59 10.33 11.27
N SER A 309 -9.45 9.04 11.61
CA SER A 309 -8.15 8.43 11.94
C SER A 309 -7.16 8.59 10.80
N ALA A 310 -7.58 8.27 9.57
CA ALA A 310 -6.69 8.30 8.42
C ALA A 310 -6.24 9.73 8.10
N PHE A 311 -7.13 10.73 8.20
CA PHE A 311 -6.74 12.13 8.06
C PHE A 311 -5.87 12.63 9.22
N LEU A 312 -6.10 12.18 10.46
CA LEU A 312 -5.24 12.50 11.60
C LEU A 312 -3.81 11.93 11.44
N LEU A 313 -3.64 10.85 10.68
CA LEU A 313 -2.32 10.32 10.35
C LEU A 313 -1.68 11.07 9.17
N LEU A 314 -2.46 11.35 8.11
CA LEU A 314 -1.95 11.94 6.88
C LEU A 314 -1.71 13.45 6.98
N ALA A 315 -2.64 14.20 7.55
CA ALA A 315 -2.60 15.66 7.56
C ALA A 315 -1.35 16.27 8.23
N PRO A 316 -0.86 15.80 9.40
CA PRO A 316 0.38 16.34 9.99
C PRO A 316 1.60 16.05 9.11
N LEU A 317 1.66 14.87 8.48
CA LEU A 317 2.71 14.53 7.52
C LEU A 317 2.62 15.43 6.28
N ALA A 318 1.41 15.66 5.75
CA ALA A 318 1.20 16.57 4.63
C ALA A 318 1.66 17.99 4.95
N ALA A 319 1.32 18.52 6.13
CA ALA A 319 1.79 19.83 6.59
C ALA A 319 3.32 19.89 6.67
N PHE A 320 3.97 18.85 7.20
CA PHE A 320 5.42 18.75 7.23
C PHE A 320 6.02 18.77 5.82
N LEU A 321 5.48 17.97 4.89
CA LEU A 321 5.96 17.88 3.51
C LEU A 321 5.68 19.16 2.70
N PHE A 322 4.61 19.90 2.99
CA PHE A 322 4.35 21.20 2.35
C PHE A 322 5.31 22.29 2.80
N VAL A 323 5.78 22.25 4.06
CA VAL A 323 6.68 23.28 4.58
C VAL A 323 8.14 22.92 4.31
N PHE A 324 8.52 21.66 4.56
CA PHE A 324 9.90 21.19 4.53
C PHE A 324 10.19 20.18 3.43
N GLY A 325 9.28 19.95 2.48
CA GLY A 325 9.47 18.94 1.44
C GLY A 325 10.68 19.22 0.53
N ARG A 326 11.01 20.50 0.30
CA ARG A 326 12.18 20.87 -0.51
C ARG A 326 13.47 20.56 0.24
N GLU A 327 13.55 20.95 1.50
CA GLU A 327 14.65 20.70 2.42
C GLU A 327 14.84 19.19 2.62
N LEU A 328 13.73 18.45 2.76
CA LEU A 328 13.73 16.98 2.81
C LEU A 328 14.36 16.39 1.54
N PHE A 329 13.97 16.81 0.34
CA PHE A 329 14.60 16.31 -0.89
C PHE A 329 16.10 16.62 -0.96
N THR A 330 16.50 17.84 -0.59
CA THR A 330 17.90 18.26 -0.56
C THR A 330 18.74 17.37 0.36
N LEU A 331 18.23 17.07 1.57
CA LEU A 331 18.94 16.25 2.57
C LEU A 331 18.84 14.75 2.32
N TRP A 332 17.73 14.30 1.73
CA TRP A 332 17.45 12.89 1.51
C TRP A 332 18.15 12.36 0.28
N VAL A 333 17.97 13.02 -0.87
CA VAL A 333 18.40 12.52 -2.17
C VAL A 333 19.37 13.47 -2.87
N GLY A 334 19.48 14.71 -2.40
CA GLY A 334 20.41 15.69 -2.93
C GLY A 334 19.70 16.86 -3.64
N PRO A 335 20.39 18.02 -3.79
CA PRO A 335 19.80 19.25 -4.32
C PRO A 335 19.19 19.13 -5.72
N GLN A 336 19.75 18.26 -6.57
CA GLN A 336 19.30 18.04 -7.96
C GLN A 336 17.87 17.51 -8.05
N TYR A 337 17.37 16.82 -7.01
CA TYR A 337 16.03 16.25 -6.98
C TYR A 337 14.96 17.19 -6.42
N THR A 338 15.32 18.41 -6.03
CA THR A 338 14.35 19.41 -5.56
C THR A 338 13.32 19.79 -6.62
N ILE A 339 13.60 19.52 -7.91
CA ILE A 339 12.63 19.64 -9.01
C ILE A 339 11.40 18.73 -8.84
N ALA A 340 11.49 17.67 -8.03
CA ALA A 340 10.37 16.80 -7.69
C ALA A 340 9.42 17.39 -6.64
N TYR A 341 9.80 18.48 -5.96
CA TYR A 341 9.00 19.09 -4.89
C TYR A 341 7.60 19.52 -5.34
N PRO A 342 7.41 20.25 -6.46
CA PRO A 342 6.06 20.60 -6.91
C PRO A 342 5.19 19.37 -7.23
N LEU A 343 5.80 18.27 -7.70
CA LEU A 343 5.10 17.00 -7.92
C LEU A 343 4.62 16.42 -6.59
N LEU A 344 5.47 16.43 -5.54
CA LEU A 344 5.09 15.99 -4.20
C LEU A 344 3.88 16.77 -3.67
N VAL A 345 3.90 18.10 -3.80
CA VAL A 345 2.80 18.97 -3.35
C VAL A 345 1.48 18.57 -4.02
N LEU A 346 1.47 18.39 -5.34
CA LEU A 346 0.28 17.98 -6.08
C LEU A 346 -0.18 16.55 -5.74
N LEU A 347 0.77 15.61 -5.65
CA LEU A 347 0.48 14.20 -5.41
C LEU A 347 -0.02 13.94 -3.98
N ILE A 348 0.34 14.75 -2.98
CA ILE A 348 -0.25 14.66 -1.63
C ILE A 348 -1.78 14.82 -1.68
N PHE A 349 -2.26 15.79 -2.46
CA PHE A 349 -3.70 16.02 -2.61
C PHE A 349 -4.41 14.87 -3.33
N GLY A 350 -3.76 14.22 -4.30
CA GLY A 350 -4.30 13.06 -5.00
C GLY A 350 -4.13 11.75 -4.24
N VAL A 351 -2.90 11.27 -4.21
CA VAL A 351 -2.50 9.96 -3.66
C VAL A 351 -2.70 9.92 -2.15
N GLY A 352 -2.32 10.99 -1.44
CA GLY A 352 -2.52 11.06 0.01
C GLY A 352 -3.99 10.98 0.38
N VAL A 353 -4.84 11.85 -0.21
CA VAL A 353 -6.29 11.82 0.06
C VAL A 353 -6.91 10.48 -0.35
N ALA A 354 -6.51 9.89 -1.48
CA ALA A 354 -6.96 8.56 -1.88
C ALA A 354 -6.61 7.48 -0.84
N ALA A 355 -5.42 7.56 -0.20
CA ALA A 355 -5.02 6.64 0.86
C ALA A 355 -5.98 6.67 2.07
N THR A 356 -6.55 7.84 2.39
CA THR A 356 -7.52 7.96 3.49
C THR A 356 -8.81 7.16 3.24
N GLN A 357 -9.12 6.87 1.98
CA GLN A 357 -10.32 6.13 1.58
C GLN A 357 -10.13 4.61 1.62
N CYS A 358 -8.93 4.10 1.91
CA CYS A 358 -8.68 2.66 2.02
C CYS A 358 -9.60 1.99 3.05
N CYS A 359 -9.87 2.67 4.19
CA CYS A 359 -10.80 2.16 5.20
C CYS A 359 -12.24 2.08 4.68
N VAL A 360 -12.69 3.08 3.92
CA VAL A 360 -14.02 3.09 3.31
C VAL A 360 -14.17 1.95 2.32
N GLN A 361 -13.14 1.68 1.53
CA GLN A 361 -13.14 0.57 0.59
C GLN A 361 -13.21 -0.76 1.33
N SER A 362 -12.44 -0.93 2.39
CA SER A 362 -12.50 -2.11 3.24
C SER A 362 -13.90 -2.35 3.82
N ILE A 363 -14.60 -1.27 4.22
CA ILE A 363 -15.99 -1.34 4.68
C ILE A 363 -16.95 -1.73 3.54
N LEU A 364 -16.80 -1.17 2.35
CA LEU A 364 -17.58 -1.56 1.16
C LEU A 364 -17.39 -3.03 0.78
N PHE A 365 -16.19 -3.57 0.99
CA PHE A 365 -15.92 -5.01 0.86
C PHE A 365 -16.65 -5.81 1.94
N GLY A 366 -16.60 -5.38 3.20
CA GLY A 366 -17.24 -6.08 4.30
C GLY A 366 -18.76 -6.09 4.23
N ILE A 367 -19.38 -5.08 3.61
CA ILE A 367 -20.83 -5.06 3.33
C ILE A 367 -21.23 -5.63 1.96
N GLU A 368 -20.28 -6.28 1.26
CA GLU A 368 -20.46 -6.87 -0.07
C GLU A 368 -20.94 -5.92 -1.19
N ARG A 369 -20.88 -4.58 -0.99
CA ARG A 369 -21.28 -3.55 -1.99
C ARG A 369 -20.10 -2.98 -2.78
N HIS A 370 -19.08 -3.79 -3.03
CA HIS A 370 -17.83 -3.35 -3.66
C HIS A 370 -17.85 -3.34 -5.20
N ARG A 371 -18.92 -3.81 -5.86
CA ARG A 371 -19.02 -3.86 -7.34
C ARG A 371 -18.86 -2.50 -8.01
N GLN A 372 -19.33 -1.42 -7.38
CA GLN A 372 -19.17 -0.06 -7.91
C GLN A 372 -17.71 0.43 -7.89
N LEU A 373 -16.90 -0.06 -6.93
CA LEU A 373 -15.49 0.31 -6.81
C LEU A 373 -14.69 -0.08 -8.04
N PHE A 374 -15.04 -1.21 -8.69
CA PHE A 374 -14.40 -1.63 -9.93
C PHE A 374 -14.45 -0.52 -10.99
N TRP A 375 -15.63 0.03 -11.23
CA TRP A 375 -15.82 1.08 -12.23
C TRP A 375 -15.11 2.37 -11.86
N PHE A 376 -15.07 2.73 -10.58
CA PHE A 376 -14.31 3.89 -10.13
C PHE A 376 -12.80 3.69 -10.33
N ARG A 377 -12.24 2.54 -9.94
CA ARG A 377 -10.82 2.23 -10.14
C ARG A 377 -10.43 2.16 -11.61
N LEU A 378 -11.30 1.58 -12.44
CA LEU A 378 -11.07 1.46 -13.87
C LEU A 378 -11.10 2.85 -14.53
N GLY A 379 -12.07 3.68 -14.14
CA GLY A 379 -12.15 5.07 -14.57
C GLY A 379 -10.94 5.89 -14.16
N GLU A 380 -10.42 5.70 -12.94
CA GLU A 380 -9.16 6.34 -12.50
C GLU A 380 -7.98 5.91 -13.37
N GLY A 381 -7.81 4.60 -13.58
CA GLY A 381 -6.76 4.06 -14.43
C GLY A 381 -6.83 4.62 -15.85
N LEU A 382 -8.01 4.58 -16.48
CA LEU A 382 -8.22 5.10 -17.84
C LEU A 382 -8.02 6.62 -17.93
N SER A 383 -8.50 7.39 -16.96
CA SER A 383 -8.28 8.83 -16.90
C SER A 383 -6.79 9.16 -16.82
N ILE A 384 -6.05 8.49 -15.92
CA ILE A 384 -4.60 8.69 -15.79
C ILE A 384 -3.87 8.24 -17.06
N THR A 385 -4.30 7.16 -17.72
CA THR A 385 -3.70 6.73 -18.99
C THR A 385 -3.92 7.75 -20.10
N VAL A 386 -5.18 8.13 -20.36
CA VAL A 386 -5.54 8.93 -21.56
C VAL A 386 -5.27 10.42 -21.32
N LEU A 387 -5.88 11.00 -20.29
CA LEU A 387 -5.71 12.41 -19.97
C LEU A 387 -4.30 12.67 -19.43
N GLY A 388 -3.73 11.73 -18.67
CA GLY A 388 -2.37 11.87 -18.15
C GLY A 388 -1.32 11.78 -19.25
N ALA A 389 -1.48 10.91 -20.27
CA ALA A 389 -0.59 10.91 -21.43
C ALA A 389 -0.67 12.21 -22.23
N ALA A 390 -1.89 12.74 -22.46
CA ALA A 390 -2.07 14.02 -23.15
C ALA A 390 -1.45 15.18 -22.37
N ALA A 391 -1.66 15.25 -21.06
CA ALA A 391 -1.09 16.28 -20.20
C ALA A 391 0.44 16.13 -20.05
N LEU A 392 0.96 14.90 -20.11
CA LEU A 392 2.39 14.63 -20.09
C LEU A 392 3.07 15.17 -21.36
N HIS A 393 2.44 15.04 -22.53
CA HIS A 393 2.92 15.68 -23.76
C HIS A 393 2.87 17.21 -23.71
N ALA A 394 1.81 17.79 -23.14
CA ALA A 394 1.60 19.24 -23.16
C ALA A 394 2.37 20.01 -22.07
N ALA A 395 2.46 19.45 -20.86
CA ALA A 395 2.98 20.13 -19.68
C ALA A 395 3.98 19.29 -18.86
N GLY A 396 4.50 18.21 -19.45
CA GLY A 396 5.51 17.35 -18.81
C GLY A 396 5.01 16.69 -17.52
N LEU A 397 5.93 16.45 -16.58
CA LEU A 397 5.63 15.76 -15.32
C LEU A 397 4.55 16.46 -14.47
N LEU A 398 4.51 17.79 -14.50
CA LEU A 398 3.51 18.56 -13.77
C LEU A 398 2.11 18.30 -14.32
N GLY A 399 1.95 18.23 -15.64
CA GLY A 399 0.68 17.90 -16.29
C GLY A 399 0.15 16.53 -15.83
N LEU A 400 1.02 15.50 -15.83
CA LEU A 400 0.66 14.18 -15.33
C LEU A 400 0.27 14.20 -13.85
N ALA A 401 1.04 14.90 -13.01
CA ALA A 401 0.76 15.03 -11.58
C ALA A 401 -0.58 15.73 -11.32
N VAL A 402 -0.93 16.77 -12.08
CA VAL A 402 -2.23 17.47 -11.98
C VAL A 402 -3.37 16.53 -12.36
N VAL A 403 -3.26 15.80 -13.48
CA VAL A 403 -4.31 14.86 -13.90
C VAL A 403 -4.49 13.74 -12.88
N MET A 404 -3.39 13.17 -12.37
CA MET A 404 -3.42 12.16 -11.32
C MET A 404 -4.07 12.71 -10.05
N ALA A 405 -3.67 13.91 -9.62
CA ALA A 405 -4.24 14.55 -8.44
C ALA A 405 -5.74 14.80 -8.60
N ALA A 406 -6.15 15.46 -9.69
CA ALA A 406 -7.55 15.76 -9.97
C ALA A 406 -8.42 14.50 -10.07
N THR A 407 -7.93 13.47 -10.75
CA THR A 407 -8.64 12.19 -10.91
C THR A 407 -8.86 11.53 -9.56
N LEU A 408 -7.79 11.34 -8.78
CA LEU A 408 -7.85 10.65 -7.48
C LEU A 408 -8.63 11.46 -6.43
N LEU A 409 -8.58 12.79 -6.49
CA LEU A 409 -9.28 13.67 -5.55
C LEU A 409 -10.79 13.68 -5.86
N THR A 410 -11.16 13.66 -7.14
CA THR A 410 -12.56 13.55 -7.57
C THR A 410 -13.18 12.24 -7.09
N THR A 411 -12.48 11.13 -7.25
CA THR A 411 -12.99 9.82 -6.83
C THR A 411 -13.01 9.65 -5.32
N SER A 412 -11.96 10.09 -4.62
CA SER A 412 -11.80 9.92 -3.18
C SER A 412 -12.69 10.84 -2.34
N LEU A 413 -12.99 12.07 -2.78
CA LEU A 413 -13.86 12.99 -2.04
C LEU A 413 -15.33 12.93 -2.48
N PHE A 414 -15.59 12.61 -3.75
CA PHE A 414 -16.96 12.66 -4.28
C PHE A 414 -17.50 11.29 -4.64
N LEU A 415 -16.91 10.57 -5.58
CA LEU A 415 -17.54 9.36 -6.14
C LEU A 415 -17.70 8.23 -5.10
N VAL A 416 -16.61 7.88 -4.41
CA VAL A 416 -16.60 6.80 -3.40
C VAL A 416 -17.44 7.19 -2.17
N PRO A 417 -17.25 8.38 -1.55
CA PRO A 417 -18.09 8.79 -0.43
C PRO A 417 -19.57 8.94 -0.77
N ARG A 418 -19.92 9.47 -1.95
CA ARG A 418 -21.33 9.61 -2.37
C ARG A 418 -22.00 8.25 -2.53
N HIS A 419 -21.28 7.25 -3.06
CA HIS A 419 -21.80 5.89 -3.16
C HIS A 419 -22.06 5.28 -1.78
N LEU A 420 -21.08 5.36 -0.86
CA LEU A 420 -21.22 4.88 0.51
C LEU A 420 -22.33 5.61 1.29
N CYS A 421 -22.37 6.93 1.17
CA CYS A 421 -23.34 7.78 1.86
C CYS A 421 -24.78 7.46 1.43
N LYS A 422 -25.00 7.14 0.15
CA LYS A 422 -26.31 6.67 -0.36
C LYS A 422 -26.71 5.30 0.20
N ILE A 423 -25.75 4.41 0.44
CA ILE A 423 -26.03 3.08 1.00
C ILE A 423 -26.48 3.19 2.47
N LEU A 424 -25.91 4.15 3.20
CA LEU A 424 -26.06 4.28 4.65
C LEU A 424 -26.94 5.45 5.06
N ASP A 425 -27.63 6.11 4.15
CA ASP A 425 -28.42 7.34 4.41
C ASP A 425 -27.64 8.39 5.22
N LEU A 426 -26.37 8.58 4.88
CA LEU A 426 -25.52 9.63 5.46
C LEU A 426 -25.50 10.84 4.54
N PRO A 427 -25.68 12.07 5.06
CA PRO A 427 -25.49 13.25 4.24
C PRO A 427 -24.00 13.43 3.91
N LEU A 428 -23.66 13.50 2.61
CA LEU A 428 -22.29 13.67 2.12
C LEU A 428 -21.58 14.89 2.76
N ARG A 429 -22.34 15.96 3.01
CA ARG A 429 -21.83 17.15 3.70
C ARG A 429 -21.30 16.83 5.11
N ARG A 430 -21.99 15.95 5.85
CA ARG A 430 -21.55 15.53 7.18
C ARG A 430 -20.27 14.71 7.09
N TYR A 431 -20.19 13.79 6.13
CA TYR A 431 -18.98 13.01 5.87
C TYR A 431 -17.77 13.91 5.55
N LEU A 432 -17.92 14.86 4.62
CA LEU A 432 -16.82 15.74 4.22
C LEU A 432 -16.41 16.72 5.33
N LEU A 433 -17.37 17.36 6.00
CA LEU A 433 -17.06 18.31 7.05
C LEU A 433 -16.51 17.62 8.30
N GLN A 434 -17.18 16.57 8.79
CA GLN A 434 -16.82 15.93 10.05
C GLN A 434 -15.70 14.89 9.88
N GLY A 435 -15.64 14.21 8.74
CA GLY A 435 -14.64 13.17 8.45
C GLY A 435 -13.33 13.73 7.89
N CYS A 436 -13.40 14.64 6.91
CA CYS A 436 -12.21 15.12 6.20
C CYS A 436 -11.73 16.49 6.69
N LEU A 437 -12.62 17.50 6.74
CA LEU A 437 -12.22 18.88 7.02
C LEU A 437 -11.82 19.11 8.48
N LYS A 438 -12.59 18.59 9.44
CA LYS A 438 -12.31 18.78 10.88
C LYS A 438 -10.91 18.30 11.29
N PRO A 439 -10.45 17.08 10.93
CA PRO A 439 -9.08 16.67 11.21
C PRO A 439 -8.03 17.61 10.60
N CYS A 440 -8.25 18.11 9.38
CA CYS A 440 -7.33 19.07 8.76
C CYS A 440 -7.28 20.41 9.53
N LEU A 441 -8.37 20.86 10.13
CA LEU A 441 -8.37 22.06 10.98
C LEU A 441 -7.53 21.87 12.25
N LEU A 442 -7.50 20.67 12.81
CA LEU A 442 -6.63 20.33 13.96
C LEU A 442 -5.14 20.37 13.61
N VAL A 443 -4.79 20.41 12.32
CA VAL A 443 -3.42 20.50 11.83
C VAL A 443 -2.96 21.96 11.64
N LEU A 444 -3.85 22.94 11.74
CA LEU A 444 -3.45 24.35 11.61
C LEU A 444 -2.37 24.79 12.64
N PRO A 445 -2.44 24.40 13.94
CA PRO A 445 -1.40 24.75 14.91
C PRO A 445 -0.03 24.12 14.61
N ILE A 446 0.00 22.89 14.09
CA ILE A 446 1.26 22.25 13.69
C ILE A 446 1.83 22.91 12.43
N ALA A 447 0.99 23.22 11.45
CA ALA A 447 1.41 23.94 10.24
C ALA A 447 1.98 25.33 10.59
N ALA A 448 1.33 26.07 11.50
CA ALA A 448 1.85 27.34 12.00
C ALA A 448 3.22 27.17 12.68
N THR A 449 3.37 26.14 13.54
CA THR A 449 4.66 25.81 14.16
C THR A 449 5.74 25.56 13.12
N PHE A 450 5.45 24.79 12.07
CA PHE A 450 6.41 24.52 10.99
C PHE A 450 6.80 25.78 10.23
N VAL A 451 5.84 26.64 9.90
CA VAL A 451 6.12 27.92 9.21
C VAL A 451 6.97 28.84 10.10
N VAL A 452 6.66 28.95 11.39
CA VAL A 452 7.46 29.73 12.35
C VAL A 452 8.86 29.16 12.46
N PHE A 453 9.01 27.84 12.60
CA PHE A 453 10.32 27.19 12.71
C PHE A 453 11.16 27.42 11.45
N ARG A 454 10.54 27.39 10.26
CA ARG A 454 11.21 27.69 8.98
C ARG A 454 11.70 29.13 8.88
N HIS A 455 10.95 30.09 9.40
CA HIS A 455 11.35 31.50 9.38
C HIS A 455 12.40 31.84 10.44
N SER A 456 12.36 31.17 11.59
CA SER A 456 13.25 31.43 12.72
C SER A 456 14.60 30.70 12.61
N PHE A 457 14.64 29.54 11.97
CA PHE A 457 15.83 28.70 11.88
C PHE A 457 16.15 28.35 10.42
N LYS A 458 17.44 28.38 10.07
CA LYS A 458 17.92 27.87 8.79
C LYS A 458 18.02 26.35 8.88
N ILE A 459 17.23 25.64 8.07
CA ILE A 459 17.17 24.18 8.10
C ILE A 459 18.03 23.62 6.99
N ASP A 460 19.28 23.34 7.32
CA ASP A 460 20.29 22.81 6.38
C ASP A 460 20.79 21.42 6.78
N THR A 461 20.39 20.89 7.95
CA THR A 461 20.88 19.60 8.45
C THR A 461 19.76 18.67 8.92
N TRP A 462 20.05 17.36 8.97
CA TRP A 462 19.12 16.35 9.50
C TRP A 462 18.67 16.64 10.95
N PRO A 463 19.55 17.03 11.89
CA PRO A 463 19.14 17.46 13.22
C PRO A 463 18.11 18.59 13.21
N ASP A 464 18.26 19.59 12.35
CA ASP A 464 17.31 20.72 12.27
C ASP A 464 15.92 20.25 11.81
N LEU A 465 15.89 19.39 10.80
CA LEU A 465 14.67 18.82 10.24
C LEU A 465 13.97 17.89 11.24
N LEU A 466 14.74 17.11 12.00
CA LEU A 466 14.23 16.28 13.10
C LEU A 466 13.72 17.14 14.26
N ALA A 467 14.41 18.21 14.62
CA ALA A 467 13.96 19.16 15.65
C ALA A 467 12.64 19.81 15.25
N ALA A 468 12.50 20.23 13.98
CA ALA A 468 11.25 20.75 13.45
C ALA A 468 10.12 19.71 13.54
N ALA A 469 10.39 18.47 13.11
CA ALA A 469 9.41 17.37 13.17
C ALA A 469 8.99 17.04 14.61
N LEU A 470 9.92 17.04 15.56
CA LEU A 470 9.65 16.80 16.99
C LEU A 470 8.84 17.94 17.61
N ALA A 471 9.20 19.20 17.32
CA ALA A 471 8.45 20.37 17.78
C ALA A 471 7.00 20.33 17.26
N GLY A 472 6.81 20.03 15.97
CA GLY A 472 5.48 19.85 15.40
C GLY A 472 4.72 18.69 16.03
N SER A 473 5.37 17.54 16.23
CA SER A 473 4.76 16.37 16.86
C SER A 473 4.32 16.65 18.30
N PHE A 474 5.11 17.42 19.06
CA PHE A 474 4.77 17.87 20.40
C PHE A 474 3.54 18.77 20.40
N VAL A 475 3.51 19.79 19.52
CA VAL A 475 2.35 20.68 19.38
C VAL A 475 1.11 19.90 18.94
N TYR A 476 1.26 18.92 18.07
CA TYR A 476 0.17 18.06 17.64
C TYR A 476 -0.39 17.21 18.79
N ALA A 477 0.47 16.55 19.55
CA ALA A 477 0.07 15.79 20.73
C ALA A 477 -0.63 16.68 21.77
N LEU A 478 -0.11 17.89 21.99
CA LEU A 478 -0.73 18.87 22.87
C LEU A 478 -2.10 19.33 22.35
N THR A 479 -2.23 19.57 21.03
CA THR A 479 -3.50 19.98 20.41
C THR A 479 -4.55 18.88 20.58
N LEU A 480 -4.19 17.62 20.31
CA LEU A 480 -5.07 16.47 20.52
C LEU A 480 -5.45 16.30 22.00
N PHE A 481 -4.49 16.47 22.91
CA PHE A 481 -4.73 16.40 24.35
C PHE A 481 -5.69 17.48 24.83
N LEU A 482 -5.48 18.74 24.42
CA LEU A 482 -6.34 19.87 24.79
C LEU A 482 -7.76 19.71 24.24
N VAL A 483 -7.90 19.27 22.98
CA VAL A 483 -9.21 19.00 22.36
C VAL A 483 -9.93 17.85 23.08
N SER A 484 -9.20 16.81 23.50
CA SER A 484 -9.76 15.68 24.25
C SER A 484 -10.20 16.06 25.67
N ARG A 485 -9.46 16.94 26.36
CA ARG A 485 -9.72 17.30 27.76
C ARG A 485 -10.78 18.41 27.91
N ASN A 486 -10.82 19.38 26.99
CA ASN A 486 -11.62 20.61 27.16
C ASN A 486 -13.01 20.52 26.49
N ASP A 487 -13.67 19.37 26.67
CA ASP A 487 -14.98 19.01 26.09
C ASP A 487 -16.11 20.00 26.45
N SER A 488 -15.93 20.81 27.49
CA SER A 488 -16.93 21.75 28.01
C SER A 488 -16.99 23.09 27.25
N LYS A 489 -15.92 23.50 26.54
CA LYS A 489 -15.85 24.81 25.86
C LYS A 489 -16.38 24.76 24.41
N PRO A 490 -17.16 25.78 23.96
CA PRO A 490 -17.85 25.75 22.66
C PRO A 490 -16.91 25.68 21.45
N ALA A 491 -15.74 26.34 21.49
CA ALA A 491 -14.75 26.30 20.41
C ALA A 491 -14.15 24.90 20.20
N PHE A 492 -13.92 24.15 21.29
CA PHE A 492 -13.38 22.79 21.24
C PHE A 492 -14.46 21.75 20.89
N ARG A 493 -15.73 22.03 21.19
CA ARG A 493 -16.87 21.19 20.79
C ARG A 493 -17.06 21.11 19.27
N VAL A 494 -16.76 22.19 18.53
CA VAL A 494 -16.84 22.22 17.06
C VAL A 494 -15.75 21.36 16.42
N LEU A 495 -14.54 21.37 17.00
CA LEU A 495 -13.38 20.58 16.56
C LEU A 495 -13.37 19.13 17.07
N ARG A 496 -14.37 18.75 17.87
CA ARG A 496 -14.51 17.40 18.42
C ARG A 496 -14.63 16.38 17.30
N LEU A 497 -13.79 15.34 17.41
CA LEU A 497 -13.80 14.16 16.57
C LEU A 497 -14.34 12.99 17.37
N ASP A 498 -15.21 12.19 16.77
CA ASP A 498 -15.86 11.05 17.44
C ASP A 498 -14.82 10.05 17.94
N ILE A 499 -13.71 9.89 17.20
CA ILE A 499 -12.61 9.02 17.62
C ILE A 499 -11.92 9.46 18.91
N LEU A 500 -11.75 10.77 19.13
CA LEU A 500 -11.09 11.28 20.34
C LEU A 500 -11.97 11.04 21.57
N HIS A 501 -13.29 10.99 21.41
CA HIS A 501 -14.21 10.68 22.50
C HIS A 501 -14.16 9.19 22.88
N VAL A 502 -14.12 8.29 21.89
CA VAL A 502 -13.99 6.84 22.14
C VAL A 502 -12.66 6.50 22.79
N LEU A 503 -11.56 7.11 22.32
CA LEU A 503 -10.25 6.98 22.95
C LEU A 503 -10.24 7.57 24.37
N GLY A 504 -10.86 8.73 24.56
CA GLY A 504 -11.01 9.37 25.87
C GLY A 504 -11.74 8.48 26.88
N ARG A 505 -12.89 7.88 26.51
CA ARG A 505 -13.60 6.95 27.39
C ARG A 505 -12.77 5.73 27.77
N LYS A 506 -12.02 5.13 26.85
CA LYS A 506 -11.24 3.91 27.13
C LYS A 506 -9.92 4.15 27.87
N ILE A 507 -9.30 5.31 27.67
CA ILE A 507 -8.01 5.64 28.31
C ILE A 507 -8.23 6.20 29.72
N TRP A 508 -9.34 6.90 29.96
CA TRP A 508 -9.60 7.60 31.23
C TRP A 508 -10.64 6.96 32.15
N LEU A 509 -11.43 6.00 31.65
CA LEU A 509 -12.20 5.11 32.51
C LEU A 509 -11.38 3.84 32.68
N ALA A 510 -10.86 3.62 33.89
CA ALA A 510 -10.36 2.31 34.32
C ALA A 510 -11.40 1.23 33.97
N PRO A 511 -11.00 -0.03 33.72
CA PRO A 511 -11.98 -1.10 33.58
C PRO A 511 -12.85 -1.10 34.83
N GLU A 512 -14.11 -0.68 34.70
CA GLU A 512 -15.09 -0.99 35.73
C GLU A 512 -15.09 -2.50 35.85
N SER A 513 -14.57 -2.97 36.99
CA SER A 513 -14.65 -4.36 37.40
C SER A 513 -16.10 -4.79 37.39
N ASN A 514 -16.44 -5.69 36.47
CA ASN A 514 -17.42 -6.75 36.67
C ASN A 514 -17.18 -7.88 35.68
#